data_AF-A0A0F5VJH0-F1
#
_entry.id   AF-A0A0F5VJH0-F1
#
_cell.length_a   1.000
_cell.length_b   1.000
_cell.length_c   1.000
_cell.angle_alpha   90.00
_cell.angle_beta   90.00
_cell.angle_gamma   90.00
#
_symmetry.space_group_name_H-M   'P 1'
#
loop_
_entity.id
_entity.type
_entity.pdbx_description
1 polymer ?
#
loop_
_entity_poly.entity_id
_entity_poly.type
_entity_poly.pdbx_seq_one_letter_code
_entity_poly.pdbx_strand_id
1 'polypeptide(L)'
;LEASLPAVVSVTDQSGEARYPSFKGIMAAKKKPVASWDLSDLDIDAEDVGLDGAWTAVDSATARPARTAGTVVKDEGEGGKQLAEFLAGQKFI
;
A
#
# COMPACT_ATOMS: atom_id res chain seq x y z
N LEU A 1 -8.53 17.51 -10.20
CA LEU A 1 -9.48 17.20 -9.12
C LEU A 1 -9.40 18.34 -8.12
N GLU A 2 -10.53 18.85 -7.65
CA GLU A 2 -10.62 19.92 -6.64
C GLU A 2 -11.63 19.51 -5.57
N ALA A 3 -11.41 19.91 -4.31
CA ALA A 3 -12.30 19.62 -3.19
C ALA A 3 -12.30 20.77 -2.17
N SER A 4 -13.45 21.08 -1.59
CA SER A 4 -13.58 22.05 -0.49
C SER A 4 -13.22 21.42 0.85
N LEU A 5 -12.65 22.20 1.77
CA LEU A 5 -12.31 21.73 3.11
C LEU A 5 -13.53 21.72 4.06
N PRO A 6 -13.59 20.79 5.04
CA PRO A 6 -12.59 19.76 5.36
C PRO A 6 -12.61 18.60 4.34
N ALA A 7 -11.41 18.15 3.94
CA ALA A 7 -11.24 17.06 3.00
C ALA A 7 -10.27 16.01 3.55
N VAL A 8 -10.49 14.75 3.16
CA VAL A 8 -9.61 13.62 3.46
C VAL A 8 -8.86 13.25 2.19
N VAL A 9 -7.54 13.11 2.29
CA VAL A 9 -6.67 12.76 1.16
C VAL A 9 -5.76 11.61 1.57
N SER A 10 -5.76 10.53 0.79
CA SER A 10 -4.74 9.48 0.88
C SER A 10 -3.53 9.87 0.03
N VAL A 11 -2.33 9.76 0.59
CA VAL A 11 -1.08 9.97 -0.13
C VAL A 11 -0.35 8.64 -0.34
N THR A 12 0.36 8.52 -1.45
CA THR A 12 1.22 7.36 -1.74
C THR A 12 2.68 7.69 -1.43
N ASP A 13 3.54 6.68 -1.54
CA ASP A 13 5.00 6.83 -1.49
C ASP A 13 5.58 7.76 -2.58
N GLN A 14 4.78 8.12 -3.59
CA GLN A 14 5.15 9.10 -4.63
C GLN A 14 4.83 10.56 -4.26
N SER A 15 4.33 10.82 -3.05
CA SER A 15 4.02 12.18 -2.58
C SER A 15 5.26 13.03 -2.21
N GLY A 16 6.45 12.46 -2.34
CA GLY A 16 7.74 13.11 -2.08
C GLY A 16 8.58 12.35 -1.07
N GLU A 17 9.88 12.67 -0.99
CA GLU A 17 10.79 12.01 -0.05
C GLU A 17 10.65 12.57 1.37
N ALA A 18 10.66 11.67 2.35
CA ALA A 18 10.69 12.05 3.75
C ALA A 18 12.00 12.81 4.07
N ARG A 19 11.87 14.02 4.60
CA ARG A 19 13.04 14.84 4.96
C ARG A 19 13.75 14.24 6.17
N TYR A 20 15.08 14.23 6.13
CA TYR A 20 15.87 13.86 7.29
C TYR A 20 15.67 14.90 8.41
N PRO A 21 15.32 14.49 9.64
CA PRO A 21 15.08 15.43 10.72
C PRO A 21 16.39 16.08 11.18
N SER A 22 16.34 17.35 11.57
CA SER A 22 17.48 17.99 12.23
C SER A 22 17.70 17.40 13.63
N PHE A 23 18.93 17.49 14.15
CA PHE A 23 19.22 17.07 15.52
C PHE A 23 18.29 17.76 16.55
N LYS A 24 18.02 19.06 16.37
CA LYS A 24 17.05 19.81 17.18
C LYS A 24 15.64 19.22 17.07
N GLY A 25 15.22 18.82 15.87
CA GLY A 25 13.93 18.18 15.62
C GLY A 25 13.80 16.83 16.32
N ILE A 26 14.83 15.99 16.24
CA ILE A 26 14.88 14.69 16.96
C ILE A 26 14.75 14.92 18.48
N MET A 27 15.52 15.86 19.02
CA MET A 27 15.50 16.16 20.46
C MET A 27 14.16 16.73 20.93
N ALA A 28 13.50 17.56 20.10
CA ALA A 28 12.17 18.08 20.39
C ALA A 28 11.10 16.99 20.35
N ALA A 29 11.13 16.11 19.34
CA ALA A 29 10.22 14.98 19.22
C ALA A 29 10.35 14.03 20.41
N LYS A 30 11.57 13.69 20.83
CA LYS A 30 11.83 12.84 22.00
C LYS A 30 11.24 13.39 23.30
N LYS A 31 11.17 14.71 23.46
CA LYS A 31 10.63 15.37 24.67
C LYS A 31 9.11 15.55 24.63
N LYS A 32 8.50 15.44 23.45
CA LYS A 32 7.05 15.65 23.31
C LYS A 32 6.32 14.47 23.96
N PRO A 33 5.37 14.70 24.88
CA PRO A 33 4.56 13.62 25.43
C PRO A 33 3.75 12.97 24.31
N VAL A 34 3.71 11.64 24.30
CA VAL A 34 2.78 10.90 23.45
C VAL A 34 1.49 10.73 24.27
N ALA A 35 0.40 11.33 23.79
CA ALA A 35 -0.90 11.09 24.37
C ALA A 35 -1.35 9.67 23.98
N SER A 36 -1.64 8.85 24.98
CA SER A 36 -2.31 7.57 24.79
C SER A 36 -3.79 7.77 25.09
N TRP A 37 -4.64 7.20 24.27
CA TRP A 37 -6.09 7.24 24.41
C TRP A 37 -6.61 5.82 24.47
N ASP A 38 -7.48 5.55 25.42
CA ASP A 38 -8.30 4.34 25.46
C ASP A 38 -9.63 4.60 24.73
N LEU A 39 -10.36 3.53 24.39
CA LEU A 39 -11.66 3.65 23.71
C LEU A 39 -12.65 4.51 24.51
N SER A 40 -12.62 4.40 25.84
CA SER A 40 -13.46 5.18 26.74
C SER A 40 -13.17 6.68 26.69
N ASP A 41 -11.94 7.08 26.37
CA ASP A 41 -11.60 8.50 26.24
C ASP A 41 -12.17 9.11 24.94
N LEU A 42 -12.52 8.25 23.97
CA LEU A 42 -13.05 8.62 22.66
C LEU A 42 -14.55 8.35 22.51
N ASP A 43 -15.20 7.83 23.55
CA ASP A 43 -16.63 7.43 23.53
C ASP A 43 -16.94 6.42 22.41
N ILE A 44 -16.06 5.42 22.25
CA ILE A 44 -16.18 4.36 21.23
C ILE A 44 -16.52 3.03 21.92
N ASP A 45 -17.58 2.38 21.44
CA ASP A 45 -17.98 1.06 21.92
C ASP A 45 -17.00 -0.03 21.45
N ALA A 46 -16.66 -0.95 22.36
CA ALA A 46 -15.69 -1.99 22.09
C ALA A 46 -16.16 -3.00 21.04
N GLU A 47 -17.47 -3.16 20.87
CA GLU A 47 -18.08 -4.04 19.87
C GLU A 47 -17.99 -3.50 18.43
N ASP A 48 -17.77 -2.20 18.25
CA ASP A 48 -17.66 -1.57 16.93
C ASP A 48 -16.25 -1.64 16.33
N VAL A 49 -15.26 -2.12 17.11
CA VAL A 49 -13.85 -2.11 16.72
C VAL A 49 -13.20 -3.49 16.88
N GLY A 50 -11.95 -3.61 16.45
CA GLY A 50 -11.21 -4.86 16.54
C GLY A 50 -11.78 -5.94 15.61
N LEU A 51 -11.64 -7.20 16.01
CA LEU A 51 -12.17 -8.33 15.25
C LEU A 51 -13.70 -8.47 15.39
N ASP A 52 -14.24 -8.09 16.55
CA ASP A 52 -15.67 -8.23 16.85
C ASP A 52 -16.52 -7.25 16.00
N GLY A 53 -16.00 -6.05 15.75
CA GLY A 53 -16.62 -5.06 14.85
C GLY A 53 -16.27 -5.20 13.37
N ALA A 54 -15.39 -6.14 13.00
CA ALA A 54 -14.93 -6.28 11.62
C ALA A 54 -15.98 -6.97 10.72
N TRP A 55 -16.26 -6.36 9.56
CA TRP A 55 -17.19 -6.95 8.58
C TRP A 55 -16.59 -8.11 7.79
N THR A 56 -15.27 -8.26 7.83
CA THR A 56 -14.54 -9.28 7.08
C THR A 56 -13.55 -9.98 7.99
N ALA A 57 -13.30 -11.25 7.70
CA ALA A 57 -12.30 -12.06 8.39
C ALA A 57 -11.28 -12.60 7.37
N VAL A 58 -10.01 -12.67 7.79
CA VAL A 58 -8.96 -13.29 7.00
C VAL A 58 -9.09 -14.81 7.13
N ASP A 59 -9.52 -15.47 6.06
CA ASP A 59 -9.66 -16.94 6.03
C ASP A 59 -8.31 -17.65 5.88
N SER A 60 -7.45 -17.15 4.99
CA SER A 60 -6.10 -17.70 4.79
C SER A 60 -5.13 -16.66 4.22
N ALA A 61 -3.84 -16.88 4.47
CA ALA A 61 -2.75 -16.10 3.90
C ALA A 61 -1.62 -17.04 3.48
N THR A 62 -1.37 -17.16 2.17
CA THR A 62 -0.33 -18.02 1.61
C THR A 62 0.66 -17.22 0.78
N ALA A 63 1.95 -17.57 0.87
CA ALA A 63 2.97 -16.93 0.05
C ALA A 63 2.74 -17.18 -1.45
N ARG A 64 2.97 -16.15 -2.28
CA ARG A 64 2.94 -16.30 -3.73
C ARG A 64 4.02 -17.32 -4.17
N PRO A 65 3.70 -18.30 -5.02
CA PRO A 65 4.69 -19.22 -5.57
C PRO A 65 5.87 -18.50 -6.25
N ALA A 66 7.05 -19.11 -6.24
CA ALA A 66 8.21 -18.57 -6.92
C ALA A 66 7.95 -18.44 -8.44
N ARG A 67 8.54 -17.41 -9.07
CA ARG A 67 8.47 -17.24 -10.52
C ARG A 67 9.19 -18.40 -11.20
N THR A 68 8.54 -19.05 -12.15
CA THR A 68 9.16 -20.04 -13.04
C THR A 68 9.85 -19.34 -14.22
N ALA A 69 10.71 -20.08 -14.94
CA ALA A 69 11.24 -19.59 -16.21
C ALA A 69 10.09 -19.24 -17.17
N GLY A 70 10.22 -18.10 -17.86
CA GLY A 70 9.29 -17.67 -18.90
C GLY A 70 9.55 -18.39 -20.22
N THR A 71 8.70 -18.12 -21.22
CA THR A 71 8.88 -18.63 -22.58
C THR A 71 10.06 -17.92 -23.25
N VAL A 72 11.01 -18.70 -23.76
CA VAL A 72 12.12 -18.17 -24.57
C VAL A 72 11.72 -18.24 -26.04
N VAL A 73 11.63 -17.08 -26.68
CA VAL A 73 11.42 -16.96 -28.13
C VAL A 73 12.75 -16.61 -28.77
N LYS A 74 13.22 -17.47 -29.69
CA LYS A 74 14.39 -17.18 -30.52
C LYS A 74 13.92 -16.42 -31.76
N ASP A 75 14.52 -15.27 -32.01
CA ASP A 75 14.15 -14.45 -33.16
C ASP A 75 14.77 -15.01 -34.45
N GLU A 76 13.88 -15.40 -35.37
CA GLU A 76 14.22 -15.86 -36.73
C GLU A 76 13.52 -14.97 -37.78
N GLY A 77 13.14 -13.74 -37.40
CA GLY A 77 12.47 -12.74 -38.25
C GLY A 77 11.06 -12.38 -37.80
N GLU A 78 10.48 -13.13 -36.86
CA GLU A 78 9.09 -12.97 -36.36
C GLU A 78 9.02 -12.71 -34.84
N GLY A 79 10.15 -12.55 -34.16
CA GLY A 79 10.19 -12.44 -32.69
C GLY A 79 9.36 -11.28 -32.15
N GLY A 80 9.36 -10.14 -32.85
CA GLY A 80 8.56 -8.97 -32.48
C GLY A 80 7.05 -9.22 -32.54
N LYS A 81 6.59 -9.98 -33.54
CA LYS A 81 5.17 -10.37 -33.68
C LYS A 81 4.76 -11.30 -32.54
N GLN A 82 5.58 -12.32 -32.24
CA GLN A 82 5.34 -13.26 -31.15
C GLN A 82 5.30 -12.58 -29.77
N LEU A 83 6.15 -11.57 -29.54
CA LEU A 83 6.11 -10.77 -28.32
C LEU A 83 4.81 -9.96 -28.22
N ALA A 84 4.41 -9.28 -29.28
CA ALA A 84 3.17 -8.49 -29.29
C ALA A 84 1.94 -9.38 -29.06
N GLU A 85 1.89 -10.56 -29.69
CA GLU A 85 0.84 -11.56 -29.48
C GLU A 85 0.78 -12.03 -28.02
N PHE A 86 1.93 -12.28 -27.38
CA PHE A 86 1.98 -12.64 -25.96
C PHE A 86 1.45 -11.52 -25.07
N LEU A 87 1.89 -10.28 -25.28
CA LEU A 87 1.47 -9.13 -24.46
C LEU A 87 -0.04 -8.88 -24.57
N ALA A 88 -0.59 -8.93 -25.79
CA ALA A 88 -2.03 -8.79 -26.01
C ALA A 88 -2.82 -9.96 -25.39
N GLY A 89 -2.34 -11.20 -25.57
CA GLY A 89 -2.97 -12.39 -25.00
C GLY A 89 -3.00 -12.39 -23.46
N GLN A 90 -2.00 -11.79 -22.82
CA GLN A 90 -1.92 -11.62 -21.36
C GLN A 90 -2.53 -10.31 -20.84
N LYS A 91 -3.10 -9.47 -21.73
CA LYS A 91 -3.67 -8.15 -21.40
C LYS A 91 -2.69 -7.19 -20.75
N PHE A 92 -1.43 -7.25 -21.16
CA PHE A 92 -0.42 -6.25 -20.81
C PHE A 92 -0.48 -5.03 -21.74
N ILE A 93 -1.03 -5.20 -22.95
CA ILE A 93 -1.35 -4.17 -23.94
C ILE A 93 -2.74 -4.41 -24.52
#